data_AF-A0A6V7J513-F1
#
_entry.id   AF-A0A6V7J513-F1
#
_cell.length_a   1.000
_cell.length_b   1.000
_cell.length_c   1.000
_cell.angle_alpha   90.00
_cell.angle_beta   90.00
_cell.angle_gamma   90.00
#
_symmetry.space_group_name_H-M   'P 1'
#
loop_
_entity.id
_entity.type
_entity.pdbx_description
1 polymer ?
#
loop_
_entity_poly.entity_id
_entity_poly.type
_entity_poly.pdbx_seq_one_letter_code
_entity_poly.pdbx_strand_id
1 'polypeptide(L)'
;FEGDKLVAQSVIFFLAGLETSATTIAFGLYELAKNQEIQEDLRQEILVTMQNGGLTYENVLRMKYLMQVINETLRLYPPAPILDRVANENYQ
;
A
#
# COMPACT_ATOMS: atom_id res chain seq x y z
N PHE A 1 18.09 21.23 -16.01
CA PHE A 1 17.97 20.64 -14.66
C PHE A 1 19.35 20.68 -14.00
N GLU A 2 19.48 21.33 -12.85
CA GLU A 2 20.72 21.29 -12.04
C GLU A 2 20.94 19.87 -11.52
N GLY A 3 22.18 19.36 -11.55
CA GLY A 3 22.50 17.98 -11.14
C GLY A 3 22.05 17.64 -9.72
N ASP A 4 22.19 18.58 -8.79
CA ASP A 4 21.78 18.41 -7.38
C ASP A 4 20.27 18.20 -7.23
N LYS A 5 19.46 18.86 -8.09
CA LYS A 5 18.00 18.68 -8.08
C LYS A 5 17.59 17.29 -8.56
N LEU A 6 18.31 16.71 -9.53
CA LEU A 6 18.02 15.35 -9.99
C LEU A 6 18.31 14.32 -8.89
N VAL A 7 19.47 14.42 -8.24
CA VAL A 7 19.85 13.53 -7.13
C VAL A 7 18.85 13.63 -5.98
N ALA A 8 18.48 14.85 -5.57
CA ALA A 8 17.51 15.06 -4.50
C ALA A 8 16.14 14.44 -4.82
N GLN A 9 15.65 14.60 -6.05
CA GLN A 9 14.37 14.00 -6.45
C GLN A 9 14.42 12.48 -6.48
N SER A 10 15.51 11.88 -6.97
CA SER A 10 15.67 10.42 -6.96
C SER A 10 15.63 9.83 -5.54
N VAL A 11 16.26 10.50 -4.57
CA VAL A 11 16.22 10.08 -3.15
C VAL A 11 14.80 10.16 -2.60
N ILE A 12 14.05 11.22 -2.91
CA ILE A 12 12.66 11.37 -2.48
C ILE A 12 11.77 10.25 -3.05
N PHE A 13 11.88 9.95 -4.35
CA PHE A 13 11.10 8.86 -4.96
C PHE A 13 11.38 7.51 -4.30
N PHE A 14 12.65 7.23 -4.00
CA PHE A 14 13.03 5.99 -3.33
C PHE A 14 12.44 5.90 -1.92
N LEU A 15 12.65 6.92 -1.09
CA LEU A 15 12.17 6.92 0.30
C LEU A 15 10.65 6.88 0.38
N ALA A 16 9.96 7.72 -0.40
CA ALA A 16 8.51 7.81 -0.39
C ALA A 16 7.85 6.50 -0.86
N GLY A 17 8.43 5.81 -1.84
CA GLY A 17 7.92 4.53 -2.33
C GLY A 17 8.25 3.35 -1.41
N LEU A 18 9.46 3.31 -0.84
CA LEU A 18 9.95 2.19 -0.06
C LEU A 18 9.31 2.14 1.33
N GLU A 19 9.50 3.17 2.15
CA GLU A 19 9.14 3.14 3.57
C GLU A 19 7.63 2.96 3.77
N THR A 20 6.82 3.67 2.97
CA THR A 20 5.35 3.62 3.05
C THR A 20 4.81 2.23 2.67
N SER A 21 5.32 1.65 1.59
CA SER A 21 4.92 0.33 1.11
C SER A 21 5.39 -0.78 2.05
N ALA A 22 6.65 -0.71 2.51
CA ALA A 22 7.22 -1.69 3.43
C ALA A 22 6.45 -1.72 4.75
N THR A 23 6.11 -0.55 5.30
CA THR A 23 5.30 -0.41 6.52
C THR A 23 3.91 -1.02 6.33
N THR A 24 3.24 -0.71 5.21
CA THR A 24 1.91 -1.27 4.90
C THR A 24 1.96 -2.78 4.79
N ILE A 25 2.96 -3.35 4.12
CA ILE A 25 3.11 -4.81 3.98
C ILE A 25 3.39 -5.46 5.34
N ALA A 26 4.28 -4.87 6.14
CA ALA A 26 4.64 -5.41 7.45
C ALA A 26 3.43 -5.50 8.39
N PHE A 27 2.64 -4.42 8.49
CA PHE A 27 1.44 -4.42 9.32
C PHE A 27 0.31 -5.27 8.73
N GLY A 28 0.19 -5.34 7.41
CA GLY A 28 -0.77 -6.23 6.76
C GLY A 28 -0.49 -7.70 7.08
N LEU A 29 0.78 -8.12 6.97
CA LEU A 29 1.19 -9.48 7.36
C LEU A 29 1.02 -9.74 8.86
N TYR A 30 1.28 -8.75 9.71
CA TYR A 30 1.04 -8.85 11.15
C TYR A 30 -0.44 -9.08 11.48
N GLU A 31 -1.36 -8.35 10.86
CA GLU A 31 -2.79 -8.56 11.07
C GLU A 31 -3.27 -9.89 10.49
N LEU A 32 -2.77 -10.32 9.32
CA LEU A 32 -3.09 -11.63 8.77
C LEU A 32 -2.63 -12.77 9.70
N ALA A 33 -1.42 -12.66 10.27
CA ALA A 33 -0.92 -13.65 11.23
C ALA A 33 -1.81 -13.75 12.49
N LYS A 34 -2.41 -12.64 12.93
CA LYS A 34 -3.35 -12.59 14.06
C LYS A 34 -4.76 -13.07 13.71
N ASN A 35 -5.18 -12.96 12.46
CA ASN A 35 -6.54 -13.24 12.00
C ASN A 35 -6.53 -14.35 10.93
N GLN A 36 -6.39 -15.60 11.38
CA GLN A 36 -6.22 -16.76 10.49
C GLN A 36 -7.39 -17.01 9.53
N GLU A 37 -8.63 -16.68 9.92
CA GLU A 37 -9.81 -16.77 9.04
C GLU A 37 -9.68 -15.81 7.84
N ILE A 38 -9.34 -14.55 8.09
CA ILE A 38 -9.10 -13.53 7.04
C ILE A 38 -7.94 -13.97 6.14
N GLN A 39 -6.88 -14.52 6.73
CA GLN A 39 -5.75 -15.04 5.97
C GLN A 39 -6.15 -16.17 5.02
N GLU A 40 -7.01 -17.09 5.48
CA GLU A 40 -7.48 -18.20 4.66
C GLU A 40 -8.39 -17.71 3.53
N ASP A 41 -9.35 -16.82 3.82
CA ASP A 41 -10.22 -16.22 2.81
C ASP A 41 -9.42 -15.50 1.71
N LEU A 42 -8.42 -14.70 2.11
CA LEU A 42 -7.53 -14.02 1.16
C LEU A 42 -6.73 -15.02 0.33
N ARG A 43 -6.21 -16.07 0.97
CA ARG A 43 -5.46 -17.12 0.27
C ARG A 43 -6.32 -17.81 -0.78
N GLN A 44 -7.59 -18.08 -0.49
CA GLN A 44 -8.51 -18.68 -1.45
C GLN A 44 -8.73 -17.76 -2.67
N GLU A 45 -8.93 -16.45 -2.48
CA GLU A 45 -9.02 -15.49 -3.59
C GLU A 45 -7.75 -15.49 -4.46
N ILE A 46 -6.58 -15.54 -3.83
CA ILE A 46 -5.29 -15.59 -4.53
C ILE A 46 -5.17 -16.89 -5.35
N LEU A 47 -5.49 -18.05 -4.77
CA LEU A 47 -5.42 -19.34 -5.45
C LEU A 47 -6.37 -19.42 -6.64
N VAL A 48 -7.59 -18.92 -6.50
CA VAL A 48 -8.57 -18.82 -7.60
C VAL A 48 -8.02 -17.95 -8.73
N THR A 49 -7.45 -16.80 -8.40
CA THR A 49 -6.86 -15.92 -9.42
C THR A 49 -5.64 -16.55 -10.10
N MET A 50 -4.81 -17.29 -9.36
CA MET A 50 -3.68 -18.01 -9.92
C MET A 50 -4.10 -19.04 -10.96
N GLN A 51 -5.22 -19.73 -10.73
CA GLN A 51 -5.80 -20.67 -11.70
C GLN A 51 -6.42 -19.95 -12.89
N ASN A 52 -6.95 -18.74 -12.69
CA ASN A 52 -7.64 -17.93 -13.69
C ASN A 52 -6.71 -16.93 -14.42
N GLY A 53 -5.58 -17.42 -14.93
CA GLY A 53 -4.65 -16.62 -15.74
C GLY A 53 -3.46 -16.04 -14.99
N GLY A 54 -3.24 -16.44 -13.73
CA GLY A 54 -2.02 -16.11 -12.99
C GLY A 54 -1.99 -14.70 -12.43
N LEU A 55 -0.85 -14.34 -11.83
CA LEU A 55 -0.61 -13.04 -11.20
C LEU A 55 -0.17 -11.99 -12.23
N THR A 56 -1.07 -11.63 -13.15
CA THR A 56 -0.89 -10.45 -14.00
C THR A 56 -1.29 -9.18 -13.25
N TYR A 57 -0.83 -8.02 -13.74
CA TYR A 57 -1.17 -6.72 -13.16
C TYR A 57 -2.69 -6.51 -13.07
N GLU A 58 -3.41 -6.82 -14.15
CA GLU A 58 -4.87 -6.68 -14.24
C GLU A 58 -5.60 -7.63 -13.30
N ASN A 59 -5.08 -8.86 -13.15
CA ASN A 59 -5.68 -9.87 -12.29
C ASN A 59 -5.52 -9.51 -10.81
N VAL A 60 -4.35 -9.02 -10.40
CA VAL A 60 -4.13 -8.56 -9.01
C VAL A 60 -5.03 -7.38 -8.68
N LEU A 61 -5.21 -6.42 -9.59
CA LEU A 61 -6.11 -5.28 -9.38
C LEU A 61 -7.59 -5.68 -9.26
N ARG A 62 -7.96 -6.88 -9.73
CA ARG A 62 -9.33 -7.40 -9.62
C ARG A 62 -9.59 -8.17 -8.34
N MET A 63 -8.55 -8.48 -7.55
CA MET A 63 -8.68 -9.13 -6.25
C MET A 63 -9.33 -8.17 -5.25
N LYS A 64 -10.64 -8.33 -5.07
CA LYS A 64 -11.45 -7.42 -4.26
C LYS A 64 -11.12 -7.58 -2.77
N TYR A 65 -10.94 -8.82 -2.31
CA TYR A 65 -10.66 -9.10 -0.90
C TYR A 65 -9.25 -8.66 -0.52
N LEU A 66 -8.25 -8.89 -1.39
CA LEU A 66 -6.91 -8.31 -1.22
C LEU A 66 -6.96 -6.78 -1.03
N MET A 67 -7.72 -6.08 -1.87
CA MET A 67 -7.85 -4.63 -1.74
C MET A 67 -8.53 -4.21 -0.43
N GLN A 68 -9.51 -5.00 0.05
CA GLN A 68 -10.13 -4.77 1.37
C GLN A 68 -9.13 -4.94 2.50
N VAL A 69 -8.30 -5.98 2.47
CA VAL A 69 -7.24 -6.22 3.46
C VAL A 69 -6.23 -5.08 3.48
N ILE A 70 -5.78 -4.60 2.31
CA ILE A 70 -4.87 -3.45 2.20
C ILE A 70 -5.53 -2.19 2.77
N ASN A 71 -6.78 -1.91 2.40
CA ASN A 71 -7.51 -0.74 2.90
C ASN A 71 -7.68 -0.77 4.41
N GLU A 72 -8.01 -1.93 4.98
CA GLU A 72 -8.17 -2.07 6.43
C GLU A 72 -6.83 -1.93 7.16
N THR A 73 -5.75 -2.45 6.56
CA THR A 73 -4.38 -2.24 7.06
C THR A 73 -4.05 -0.75 7.10
N LEU A 74 -4.32 -0.01 6.01
CA LEU A 74 -4.08 1.44 5.94
C LEU A 74 -4.97 2.24 6.90
N ARG A 75 -6.21 1.77 7.17
CA ARG A 75 -7.11 2.38 8.15
C ARG A 75 -6.57 2.25 9.58
N LEU A 76 -6.00 1.10 9.92
CA LEU A 76 -5.44 0.80 11.25
C LEU A 76 -4.04 1.39 11.44
N TYR A 77 -3.19 1.27 10.43
CA TYR A 77 -1.77 1.61 10.46
C TYR A 77 -1.37 2.47 9.26
N PRO A 78 -1.88 3.71 9.16
CA PRO A 78 -1.51 4.61 8.08
C PRO A 78 0.00 4.97 8.17
N PRO A 79 0.81 4.72 7.12
CA PRO A 79 2.25 5.06 7.15
C PRO A 79 2.52 6.57 7.28
N ALA A 80 1.57 7.41 6.84
CA ALA A 80 1.61 8.86 6.98
C ALA A 80 0.32 9.35 7.68
N PRO A 81 0.24 9.26 9.01
CA PRO A 81 -0.98 9.59 9.77
C PRO A 81 -1.30 11.09 9.78
N ILE A 82 -0.29 11.93 9.52
CA ILE A 82 -0.40 13.39 9.56
C ILE A 82 -0.05 13.93 8.17
N LEU A 83 -0.90 14.81 7.65
CA LEU A 83 -0.67 15.53 6.41
C LEU A 83 -0.38 16.99 6.74
N ASP A 84 0.90 17.38 6.67
CA ASP A 84 1.29 18.76 6.90
C ASP A 84 0.72 19.67 5.80
N ARG A 85 0.10 20.76 6.22
CA ARG A 85 -0.50 21.78 5.34
C ARG A 85 -0.25 23.16 5.95
N VAL A 86 -0.06 24.15 5.08
CA VAL A 86 0.01 25.58 5.43
C VAL A 86 -0.94 26.32 4.49
N ALA A 87 -1.75 27.23 5.04
CA ALA A 87 -2.64 28.06 4.25
C ALA A 87 -1.83 29.08 3.45
N ASN A 88 -1.98 29.06 2.12
CA ASN A 88 -1.32 30.03 1.24
C ASN A 88 -2.06 31.38 1.19
N GLU A 89 -3.37 31.36 1.49
CA GLU A 89 -4.25 32.53 1.47
C GLU A 89 -5.32 32.40 2.57
N ASN A 90 -5.98 33.50 2.93
CA ASN A 90 -7.09 33.50 3.87
C ASN A 90 -8.34 32.86 3.25
N TYR A 91 -9.15 32.22 4.09
CA TYR A 91 -10.47 31.71 3.67
C TYR A 91 -11.38 32.89 3.25
N GLN A 92 -12.03 32.76 2.09
CA GLN A 92 -13.03 33.72 1.59
C GLN A 92 -14.45 33.29 2.00
#